data_AF-A0A316DFW1-F1
#
_entry.id   AF-A0A316DFW1-F1
#
_cell.length_a   1.000
_cell.length_b   1.000
_cell.length_c   1.000
_cell.angle_alpha   90.00
_cell.angle_beta   90.00
_cell.angle_gamma   90.00
#
_symmetry.space_group_name_H-M   'P 1'
#
loop_
_entity.id
_entity.type
_entity.pdbx_description
1 polymer ?
#
loop_
_entity_poly.entity_id
_entity_poly.type
_entity_poly.pdbx_seq_one_letter_code
_entity_poly.pdbx_strand_id
1 'polypeptide(L)'
;MLIGLTSCKGQEVKGVWMSYKNRVIEEGKVTTSRDEGIIIDFDKQTVGNISSDSLVDVKIDFKESKIFLNSDTLNIDFKTFGKDSIQIDFGRNMMHVFRPLNLEHKLTTDKENIIEFLTLNEFKEINENLSLKFLKRLHFYATIFDRKNDKRFLESQIDTNGYWFIKELKGNFFLIFAVEEIGEQNIYQITEFTKCKMELELMQEYGEWINNLTELKTCL
;
A
#
# COMPACT_ATOMS: atom_id res chain seq x y z
N MET A 1 14.78 -6.21 48.66
CA MET A 1 13.83 -5.61 47.70
C MET A 1 14.46 -5.76 46.32
N LEU A 2 14.01 -6.77 45.55
CA LEU A 2 14.54 -7.04 44.20
C LEU A 2 14.01 -5.95 43.25
N ILE A 3 14.91 -5.20 42.62
CA ILE A 3 14.58 -4.31 41.52
C ILE A 3 14.40 -5.20 40.29
N GLY A 4 13.16 -5.52 39.97
CA GLY A 4 12.80 -6.20 38.72
C GLY A 4 13.07 -5.26 37.56
N LEU A 5 14.23 -5.39 36.92
CA LEU A 5 14.47 -4.92 35.56
C LEU A 5 13.53 -5.71 34.64
N THR A 6 12.29 -5.23 34.47
CA THR A 6 11.49 -5.57 33.31
C THR A 6 12.24 -5.03 32.10
N SER A 7 13.10 -5.86 31.53
CA SER A 7 13.52 -5.75 30.14
C SER A 7 12.25 -5.50 29.34
N CYS A 8 12.10 -4.28 28.80
CA CYS A 8 11.15 -4.01 27.73
C CYS A 8 11.48 -5.01 26.64
N LYS A 9 10.75 -6.14 26.60
CA LYS A 9 10.78 -7.03 25.45
C LYS A 9 10.36 -6.15 24.28
N GLY A 10 11.29 -5.89 23.37
CA GLY A 10 11.01 -5.19 22.12
C GLY A 10 9.80 -5.83 21.46
N GLN A 11 8.98 -5.02 20.79
CA GLN A 11 7.83 -5.49 20.04
C GLN A 11 8.25 -6.67 19.15
N GLU A 12 7.53 -7.80 19.24
CA GLU A 12 7.77 -8.95 18.36
C GLU A 12 7.33 -8.55 16.94
N VAL A 13 8.31 -8.31 16.07
CA VAL A 13 8.06 -7.93 14.68
C VAL A 13 7.94 -9.21 13.86
N LYS A 14 6.73 -9.48 13.36
CA LYS A 14 6.39 -10.69 12.59
C LYS A 14 5.32 -10.40 11.56
N GLY A 15 5.12 -11.30 10.61
CA GLY A 15 4.13 -11.13 9.55
C GLY A 15 4.57 -10.13 8.49
N VAL A 16 3.60 -9.61 7.76
CA VAL A 16 3.83 -8.66 6.66
C VAL A 16 3.49 -7.26 7.12
N TRP A 17 4.40 -6.33 6.87
CA TRP A 17 4.25 -4.92 7.23
C TRP A 17 4.38 -4.05 5.99
N MET A 18 3.65 -2.95 5.94
CA MET A 18 3.66 -2.02 4.82
C MET A 18 3.95 -0.60 5.29
N SER A 19 4.76 0.15 4.54
CA SER A 19 4.94 1.59 4.76
C SER A 19 3.74 2.37 4.21
N TYR A 20 3.18 3.24 5.04
CA TYR A 20 2.17 4.22 4.65
C TYR A 20 2.19 5.40 5.63
N LYS A 21 1.78 6.58 5.17
CA LYS A 21 1.81 7.82 5.96
C LYS A 21 3.23 8.11 6.48
N ASN A 22 4.22 7.98 5.59
CA ASN A 22 5.61 8.32 5.84
C ASN A 22 5.73 9.83 6.14
N ARG A 23 6.72 10.19 6.95
CA ARG A 23 6.92 11.56 7.42
C ARG A 23 8.24 12.14 6.91
N VAL A 24 8.20 13.41 6.55
CA VAL A 24 9.40 14.18 6.24
C VAL A 24 10.22 14.34 7.54
N ILE A 25 11.54 14.15 7.46
CA ILE A 25 12.42 14.28 8.62
C ILE A 25 12.68 15.76 8.92
N GLU A 26 13.03 16.54 7.89
CA GLU A 26 13.29 17.98 7.98
C GLU A 26 12.47 18.76 6.96
N GLU A 27 11.65 19.71 7.43
CA GLU A 27 10.88 20.59 6.56
C GLU A 27 11.79 21.51 5.73
N GLY A 28 11.43 21.76 4.47
CA GLY A 28 12.18 22.65 3.56
C GLY A 28 13.37 22.00 2.84
N LYS A 29 13.72 20.75 3.15
CA LYS A 29 14.68 19.96 2.35
C LYS A 29 13.95 19.16 1.26
N VAL A 30 14.62 18.97 0.12
CA VAL A 30 14.10 18.18 -1.00
C VAL A 30 13.80 16.75 -0.53
N THR A 31 12.57 16.32 -0.75
CA THR A 31 12.12 14.93 -0.58
C THR A 31 11.94 14.30 -1.95
N THR A 32 12.13 12.98 -2.07
CA THR A 32 11.61 12.24 -3.23
C THR A 32 10.11 11.98 -3.07
N SER A 33 9.47 11.35 -4.06
CA SER A 33 8.13 10.76 -3.88
C SER A 33 8.06 10.04 -2.52
N ARG A 34 6.90 10.08 -1.84
CA ARG A 34 6.76 9.53 -0.47
C ARG A 34 7.10 8.04 -0.33
N ASP A 35 7.40 7.36 -1.45
CA ASP A 35 7.92 5.99 -1.52
C ASP A 35 7.11 5.06 -0.61
N GLU A 36 5.78 5.17 -0.75
CA GLU A 36 4.78 4.45 0.02
C GLU A 36 4.55 3.04 -0.53
N GLY A 37 3.97 2.19 0.29
CA GLY A 37 3.65 0.82 -0.09
C GLY A 37 4.86 -0.11 -0.14
N ILE A 38 5.98 0.23 0.49
CA ILE A 38 7.09 -0.72 0.68
C ILE A 38 6.58 -1.82 1.61
N ILE A 39 6.85 -3.07 1.27
CA ILE A 39 6.44 -4.24 2.05
C ILE A 39 7.67 -4.94 2.61
N ILE A 40 7.60 -5.34 3.88
CA ILE A 40 8.56 -6.24 4.52
C ILE A 40 7.77 -7.45 5.05
N ASP A 41 8.08 -8.64 4.54
CA ASP A 41 7.61 -9.90 5.14
C ASP A 41 8.70 -10.39 6.10
N PHE A 42 8.48 -10.20 7.40
CA PHE A 42 9.44 -10.59 8.44
C PHE A 42 9.55 -12.10 8.60
N ASP A 43 8.49 -12.84 8.28
CA ASP A 43 8.48 -14.29 8.38
C ASP A 43 9.28 -14.94 7.24
N LYS A 44 9.12 -14.38 6.04
CA LYS A 44 9.84 -14.85 4.83
C LYS A 44 11.17 -14.15 4.59
N GLN A 45 11.45 -13.07 5.32
CA GLN A 45 12.60 -12.19 5.14
C GLN A 45 12.73 -11.70 3.70
N THR A 46 11.67 -11.06 3.20
CA THR A 46 11.66 -10.45 1.86
C THR A 46 11.20 -9.00 1.93
N VAL A 47 11.72 -8.17 1.03
CA VAL A 47 11.32 -6.77 0.84
C VAL A 47 10.82 -6.56 -0.58
N GLY A 48 9.80 -5.73 -0.74
CA GLY A 48 9.28 -5.34 -2.05
C GLY A 48 8.45 -4.08 -1.97
N ASN A 49 7.60 -3.85 -2.96
CA ASN A 49 6.62 -2.78 -2.95
C ASN A 49 5.27 -3.35 -3.41
N ILE A 50 4.16 -2.96 -2.78
CA ILE A 50 2.81 -3.43 -3.11
C ILE A 50 2.49 -3.23 -4.60
N SER A 51 3.02 -2.17 -5.22
CA SER A 51 2.81 -1.88 -6.64
C SER A 51 3.63 -2.75 -7.60
N SER A 52 4.58 -3.54 -7.10
CA SER A 52 5.48 -4.40 -7.88
C SER A 52 5.33 -5.87 -7.49
N ASP A 53 5.52 -6.78 -8.44
CA ASP A 53 5.56 -8.22 -8.16
C ASP A 53 6.98 -8.70 -7.78
N SER A 54 7.97 -7.80 -7.86
CA SER A 54 9.35 -8.09 -7.50
C SER A 54 9.53 -8.08 -5.98
N LEU A 55 9.97 -9.22 -5.44
CA LEU A 55 10.46 -9.34 -4.06
C LEU A 55 11.96 -9.61 -4.08
N VAL A 56 12.65 -9.09 -3.08
CA VAL A 56 14.09 -9.28 -2.87
C VAL A 56 14.27 -9.95 -1.51
N ASP A 57 15.03 -11.03 -1.48
CA ASP A 57 15.41 -11.69 -0.24
C ASP A 57 16.34 -10.79 0.59
N VAL A 58 16.11 -10.77 1.90
CA VAL A 58 16.92 -10.05 2.88
C VAL A 58 17.26 -10.97 4.04
N LYS A 59 18.21 -10.55 4.87
CA LYS A 59 18.44 -11.15 6.18
C LYS A 59 18.00 -10.17 7.26
N ILE A 60 17.25 -10.62 8.25
CA ILE A 60 16.78 -9.77 9.35
C ILE A 60 17.40 -10.25 10.67
N ASP A 61 18.12 -9.35 11.35
CA ASP A 61 18.57 -9.55 12.71
C ASP A 61 17.61 -8.83 13.66
N PHE A 62 16.70 -9.59 14.27
CA PHE A 62 15.71 -9.08 15.21
C PHE A 62 16.30 -8.62 16.55
N LYS A 63 17.50 -9.09 16.90
CA LYS A 63 18.16 -8.73 18.15
C LYS A 63 18.78 -7.35 18.05
N GLU A 64 19.44 -7.08 16.92
CA GLU A 64 20.07 -5.79 16.63
C GLU A 64 19.13 -4.82 15.88
N SER A 65 17.92 -5.27 15.54
CA SER A 65 16.93 -4.55 14.74
C SER A 65 17.49 -4.05 13.40
N LYS A 66 18.11 -4.97 12.63
CA LYS A 66 18.74 -4.68 11.34
C LYS A 66 18.20 -5.52 10.20
N ILE A 67 18.07 -4.90 9.03
CA ILE A 67 17.79 -5.57 7.76
C ILE A 67 19.04 -5.46 6.89
N PHE A 68 19.51 -6.60 6.38
CA PHE A 68 20.66 -6.72 5.49
C PHE A 68 20.18 -7.07 4.08
N LEU A 69 20.47 -6.20 3.12
CA LEU A 69 20.17 -6.43 1.72
C LEU A 69 21.29 -7.31 1.12
N ASN A 70 20.93 -8.39 0.43
CA ASN A 70 21.90 -9.39 -0.06
C ASN A 70 22.92 -8.84 -1.06
N SER A 71 22.69 -7.65 -1.64
CA SER A 71 23.53 -7.06 -2.69
C SER A 71 24.55 -6.03 -2.20
N ASP A 72 24.50 -5.57 -0.94
CA ASP A 72 25.39 -4.52 -0.42
C ASP A 72 25.79 -4.76 1.04
N THR A 73 26.88 -4.12 1.48
CA THR A 73 27.17 -3.94 2.92
C THR A 73 26.18 -3.00 3.63
N LEU A 74 25.16 -2.52 2.90
CA LEU A 74 24.09 -1.68 3.42
C LEU A 74 23.24 -2.50 4.40
N ASN A 75 23.33 -2.11 5.66
CA ASN A 75 22.38 -2.50 6.68
C ASN A 75 21.49 -1.31 7.00
N ILE A 76 20.24 -1.62 7.31
CA ILE A 76 19.21 -0.63 7.56
C ILE A 76 18.64 -0.94 8.94
N ASP A 77 18.76 0.03 9.83
CA ASP A 77 18.21 -0.06 11.18
C ASP A 77 16.70 0.17 11.13
N PHE A 78 15.95 -0.63 11.89
CA PHE A 78 14.54 -0.33 12.18
C PHE A 78 14.36 -0.10 13.67
N LYS A 79 13.43 0.78 14.02
CA LYS A 79 13.12 1.14 15.41
C LYS A 79 11.63 1.05 15.65
N THR A 80 11.22 0.58 16.82
CA THR A 80 9.81 0.68 17.24
C THR A 80 9.36 2.13 17.23
N PHE A 81 8.14 2.37 16.74
CA PHE A 81 7.50 3.67 16.67
C PHE A 81 6.06 3.53 17.18
N GLY A 82 5.73 4.18 18.30
CA GLY A 82 4.45 3.96 18.94
C GLY A 82 4.30 2.54 19.51
N LYS A 83 3.08 2.00 19.49
CA LYS A 83 2.76 0.68 20.07
C LYS A 83 2.70 -0.45 19.04
N ASP A 84 2.52 -0.10 17.77
CA ASP A 84 2.10 -1.00 16.69
C ASP A 84 2.83 -0.71 15.37
N SER A 85 3.86 0.14 15.38
CA SER A 85 4.58 0.52 14.17
C SER A 85 6.09 0.40 14.36
N ILE A 86 6.82 0.34 13.25
CA ILE A 86 8.27 0.52 13.21
C ILE A 86 8.58 1.63 12.22
N GLN A 87 9.71 2.28 12.42
CA GLN A 87 10.20 3.32 11.53
C GLN A 87 11.56 2.94 10.98
N ILE A 88 11.75 3.21 9.70
CA ILE A 88 12.95 2.92 8.94
C ILE A 88 13.34 4.17 8.16
N ASP A 89 14.60 4.55 8.26
CA ASP A 89 15.18 5.63 7.46
C ASP A 89 15.91 5.02 6.27
N PHE A 90 15.30 5.09 5.08
CA PHE A 90 15.95 4.68 3.83
C PHE A 90 16.76 5.84 3.21
N GLY A 91 16.90 6.97 3.92
CA GLY A 91 17.52 8.20 3.45
C GLY A 91 16.52 9.16 2.79
N ARG A 92 17.05 10.11 2.01
CA ARG A 92 16.25 11.08 1.20
C ARG A 92 15.24 11.91 2.00
N ASN A 93 15.56 12.18 3.26
CA ASN A 93 14.76 13.02 4.15
C ASN A 93 13.35 12.46 4.44
N MET A 94 13.17 11.14 4.33
CA MET A 94 11.90 10.44 4.56
C MET A 94 12.05 9.36 5.62
N MET A 95 11.22 9.44 6.66
CA MET A 95 11.08 8.38 7.65
C MET A 95 9.88 7.52 7.27
N HIS A 96 10.14 6.26 6.96
CA HIS A 96 9.11 5.31 6.55
C HIS A 96 8.49 4.66 7.76
N VAL A 97 7.17 4.74 7.88
CA VAL A 97 6.43 4.18 9.01
C VAL A 97 5.72 2.92 8.55
N PHE A 98 6.22 1.78 9.00
CA PHE A 98 5.67 0.47 8.71
C PHE A 98 4.67 0.06 9.78
N ARG A 99 3.54 -0.48 9.34
CA ARG A 99 2.51 -1.06 10.21
C ARG A 99 2.16 -2.48 9.74
N PRO A 100 1.77 -3.37 10.65
CA PRO A 100 1.37 -4.73 10.29
C PRO A 100 0.15 -4.70 9.40
N LEU A 101 0.17 -5.49 8.32
CA LEU A 101 -0.99 -5.72 7.48
C LEU A 101 -1.87 -6.81 8.08
N ASN A 102 -3.17 -6.53 8.17
CA ASN A 102 -4.17 -7.52 8.52
C ASN A 102 -4.53 -8.39 7.31
N LEU A 103 -3.82 -9.49 7.12
CA LEU A 103 -4.02 -10.40 5.98
C LEU A 103 -5.04 -11.53 6.26
N GLU A 104 -5.99 -11.29 7.17
CA GLU A 104 -7.05 -12.24 7.50
C GLU A 104 -8.32 -12.05 6.64
N HIS A 105 -8.41 -10.98 5.85
CA HIS A 105 -9.53 -10.69 4.93
C HIS A 105 -9.37 -11.39 3.58
N LYS A 106 -9.14 -12.71 3.60
CA LYS A 106 -9.02 -13.51 2.38
C LYS A 106 -10.36 -13.58 1.65
N LEU A 107 -10.34 -13.31 0.35
CA LEU A 107 -11.54 -13.39 -0.47
C LEU A 107 -11.57 -14.71 -1.25
N THR A 108 -12.74 -15.34 -1.32
CA THR A 108 -12.96 -16.50 -2.20
C THR A 108 -13.36 -16.02 -3.59
N THR A 109 -12.47 -15.27 -4.23
CA THR A 109 -12.59 -14.76 -5.60
C THR A 109 -11.21 -14.66 -6.23
N ASP A 110 -11.15 -14.42 -7.53
CA ASP A 110 -9.90 -14.16 -8.24
C ASP A 110 -9.80 -12.68 -8.67
N LYS A 111 -8.60 -12.32 -9.10
CA LYS A 111 -8.27 -10.97 -9.56
C LYS A 111 -9.11 -10.53 -10.76
N GLU A 112 -9.44 -11.44 -11.68
CA GLU A 112 -10.17 -11.10 -12.91
C GLU A 112 -11.63 -10.76 -12.59
N ASN A 113 -12.28 -11.51 -11.69
CA ASN A 113 -13.64 -11.20 -11.22
C ASN A 113 -13.72 -9.82 -10.57
N ILE A 114 -12.69 -9.42 -9.80
CA ILE A 114 -12.61 -8.07 -9.22
C ILE A 114 -12.46 -7.01 -10.33
N ILE A 115 -11.59 -7.27 -11.31
CA ILE A 115 -11.39 -6.38 -12.47
C ILE A 115 -12.69 -6.24 -13.28
N GLU A 116 -13.42 -7.33 -13.52
CA GLU A 116 -14.70 -7.31 -14.22
C GLU A 116 -15.74 -6.50 -13.45
N PHE A 117 -15.85 -6.70 -12.14
CA PHE A 117 -16.74 -5.88 -11.32
C PHE A 117 -16.43 -4.39 -11.42
N LEU A 118 -15.15 -4.00 -11.34
CA LEU A 118 -14.76 -2.60 -11.47
C LEU A 118 -15.05 -2.04 -12.87
N THR A 119 -14.87 -2.84 -13.92
CA THR A 119 -14.94 -2.33 -15.31
C THR A 119 -16.31 -2.42 -15.96
N LEU A 120 -17.21 -3.26 -15.44
CA LEU A 120 -18.56 -3.47 -15.99
C LEU A 120 -19.66 -2.70 -15.26
N ASN A 121 -19.37 -2.16 -14.08
CA ASN A 121 -20.37 -1.46 -13.28
C ASN A 121 -20.14 0.06 -13.28
N GLU A 122 -21.25 0.79 -13.13
CA GLU A 122 -21.24 2.19 -12.74
C GLU A 122 -21.30 2.28 -11.22
N PHE A 123 -20.54 3.21 -10.65
CA PHE A 123 -20.45 3.40 -9.21
C PHE A 123 -21.21 4.65 -8.78
N LYS A 124 -21.79 4.59 -7.58
CA LYS A 124 -22.24 5.80 -6.88
C LYS A 124 -21.07 6.75 -6.72
N GLU A 125 -21.35 8.04 -6.79
CA GLU A 125 -20.35 9.08 -6.58
C GLU A 125 -19.74 8.96 -5.18
N ILE A 126 -18.42 9.10 -5.13
CA ILE A 126 -17.67 9.19 -3.88
C ILE A 126 -17.83 10.61 -3.36
N ASN A 127 -18.20 10.74 -2.08
CA ASN A 127 -18.39 12.02 -1.40
C ASN A 127 -19.31 13.00 -2.15
N GLU A 128 -20.29 12.48 -2.89
CA GLU A 128 -21.29 13.24 -3.67
C GLU A 128 -20.70 14.17 -4.74
N ASN A 129 -19.42 14.03 -5.08
CA ASN A 129 -18.72 14.97 -5.99
C ASN A 129 -17.69 14.30 -6.90
N LEU A 130 -17.36 13.03 -6.68
CA LEU A 130 -16.36 12.32 -7.47
C LEU A 130 -16.96 11.07 -8.11
N SER A 131 -17.22 11.16 -9.41
CA SER A 131 -17.51 9.98 -10.22
C SER A 131 -16.21 9.36 -10.72
N LEU A 132 -16.06 8.05 -10.50
CA LEU A 132 -14.94 7.25 -10.99
C LEU A 132 -15.43 6.19 -11.97
N LYS A 133 -14.69 6.05 -13.08
CA LYS A 133 -14.92 4.99 -14.05
C LYS A 133 -13.65 4.21 -14.31
N PHE A 134 -13.64 2.96 -13.87
CA PHE A 134 -12.52 2.05 -14.04
C PHE A 134 -12.57 1.43 -15.43
N LEU A 135 -11.56 1.68 -16.27
CA LEU A 135 -11.50 1.13 -17.62
C LEU A 135 -10.53 -0.05 -17.71
N LYS A 136 -10.82 -1.06 -18.54
CA LYS A 136 -9.93 -2.23 -18.74
C LYS A 136 -8.65 -1.89 -19.52
N ARG A 137 -8.65 -0.78 -20.28
CA ARG A 137 -7.50 -0.36 -21.11
C ARG A 137 -6.29 -0.01 -20.24
N LEU A 138 -5.10 -0.37 -20.71
CA LEU A 138 -3.84 -0.05 -20.03
C LEU A 138 -3.60 1.47 -20.02
N HIS A 139 -3.03 1.96 -18.92
CA HIS A 139 -2.56 3.33 -18.82
C HIS A 139 -1.23 3.51 -19.57
N PHE A 140 -0.90 4.71 -20.04
CA PHE A 140 0.35 4.98 -20.77
C PHE A 140 1.61 4.55 -19.97
N TYR A 141 1.61 4.76 -18.65
CA TYR A 141 2.68 4.27 -17.76
C TYR A 141 2.83 2.75 -17.68
N ALA A 142 1.86 1.96 -18.16
CA ALA A 142 2.00 0.52 -18.30
C ALA A 142 2.89 0.11 -19.48
N THR A 143 3.14 1.01 -20.43
CA THR A 143 3.75 0.67 -21.72
C THR A 143 5.10 1.32 -21.98
N ILE A 144 5.49 2.38 -21.26
CA ILE A 144 6.67 3.21 -21.60
C ILE A 144 8.03 2.58 -21.28
N PHE A 145 8.11 1.64 -20.33
CA PHE A 145 9.41 1.25 -19.75
C PHE A 145 9.74 -0.24 -19.86
N ASP A 146 9.03 -1.00 -20.71
CA ASP A 146 9.10 -2.48 -20.77
C ASP A 146 8.79 -3.20 -19.43
N ARG A 147 8.43 -2.41 -18.42
CA ARG A 147 7.90 -2.84 -17.13
C ARG A 147 6.44 -3.17 -17.35
N LYS A 148 6.16 -4.41 -17.75
CA LYS A 148 4.80 -4.96 -17.74
C LYS A 148 4.21 -4.72 -16.34
N ASN A 149 3.33 -3.73 -16.24
CA ASN A 149 2.56 -3.46 -15.03
C ASN A 149 1.09 -3.40 -15.41
N ASP A 150 0.24 -3.75 -14.44
CA ASP A 150 -1.19 -3.90 -14.65
C ASP A 150 -1.96 -2.58 -14.46
N LYS A 151 -1.28 -1.43 -14.58
CA LYS A 151 -1.94 -0.13 -14.44
C LYS A 151 -2.92 0.07 -15.59
N ARG A 152 -4.17 0.23 -15.22
CA ARG A 152 -5.30 0.49 -16.09
C ARG A 152 -5.77 1.91 -15.94
N PHE A 153 -6.47 2.42 -16.95
CA PHE A 153 -6.93 3.80 -16.98
C PHE A 153 -8.08 4.01 -15.99
N LEU A 154 -7.99 5.07 -15.18
CA LEU A 154 -9.07 5.55 -14.33
C LEU A 154 -9.56 6.88 -14.89
N GLU A 155 -10.82 6.93 -15.29
CA GLU A 155 -11.47 8.18 -15.67
C GLU A 155 -12.12 8.80 -14.43
N SER A 156 -11.89 10.10 -14.25
CA SER A 156 -12.48 10.89 -13.17
C SER A 156 -13.18 12.10 -13.79
N GLN A 157 -14.24 12.61 -13.15
CA GLN A 157 -14.89 13.85 -13.59
C GLN A 157 -14.11 15.12 -13.22
N ILE A 158 -12.96 14.98 -12.56
CA ILE A 158 -12.04 16.09 -12.28
C ILE A 158 -11.13 16.25 -13.52
N ASP A 159 -10.59 17.44 -13.74
CA ASP A 159 -9.81 17.85 -14.94
C ASP A 159 -8.63 16.95 -15.36
N THR A 160 -8.37 15.85 -14.65
CA THR A 160 -7.35 14.87 -14.99
C THR A 160 -7.87 13.43 -14.87
N ASN A 161 -7.22 12.55 -15.63
CA ASN A 161 -7.41 11.11 -15.51
C ASN A 161 -6.25 10.51 -14.72
N GLY A 162 -6.44 9.31 -14.21
CA GLY A 162 -5.42 8.61 -13.46
C GLY A 162 -5.33 7.14 -13.83
N TYR A 163 -4.93 6.34 -12.86
CA TYR A 163 -4.75 4.92 -13.06
C TYR A 163 -5.15 4.10 -11.84
N TRP A 164 -5.45 2.83 -12.08
CA TRP A 164 -5.80 1.86 -11.06
C TRP A 164 -5.24 0.48 -11.36
N PHE A 165 -5.11 -0.35 -10.35
CA PHE A 165 -4.74 -1.76 -10.49
C PHE A 165 -5.10 -2.55 -9.22
N ILE A 166 -5.15 -3.87 -9.35
CA ILE A 166 -5.38 -4.80 -8.24
C ILE A 166 -4.08 -5.55 -7.93
N LYS A 167 -3.80 -5.70 -6.63
CA LYS A 167 -2.72 -6.54 -6.12
C LYS A 167 -3.26 -7.59 -5.19
N GLU A 168 -2.68 -8.78 -5.28
CA GLU A 168 -3.01 -9.90 -4.41
C GLU A 168 -1.80 -10.21 -3.52
N LEU A 169 -2.05 -10.37 -2.23
CA LEU A 169 -1.05 -10.78 -1.25
C LEU A 169 -1.64 -11.78 -0.28
N LYS A 170 -1.13 -13.02 -0.31
CA LYS A 170 -1.59 -14.13 0.55
C LYS A 170 -3.12 -14.33 0.52
N GLY A 171 -3.76 -14.17 -0.65
CA GLY A 171 -5.21 -14.29 -0.84
C GLY A 171 -6.05 -13.07 -0.43
N ASN A 172 -5.41 -11.97 -0.02
CA ASN A 172 -6.06 -10.68 0.20
C ASN A 172 -5.86 -9.81 -1.03
N PHE A 173 -6.85 -8.98 -1.35
CA PHE A 173 -6.79 -8.10 -2.52
C PHE A 173 -6.72 -6.64 -2.10
N PHE A 174 -5.96 -5.86 -2.85
CA PHE A 174 -5.75 -4.44 -2.63
C PHE A 174 -6.13 -3.68 -3.90
N LEU A 175 -7.03 -2.71 -3.74
CA LEU A 175 -7.35 -1.72 -4.76
C LEU A 175 -6.39 -0.55 -4.59
N ILE A 176 -5.61 -0.28 -5.63
CA ILE A 176 -4.66 0.83 -5.64
C ILE A 176 -4.97 1.72 -6.82
N PHE A 177 -5.15 3.01 -6.57
CA PHE A 177 -5.45 3.97 -7.62
C PHE A 177 -5.01 5.39 -7.30
N ALA A 178 -4.72 6.16 -8.34
CA ALA A 178 -4.50 7.60 -8.29
C ALA A 178 -5.52 8.24 -9.22
N VAL A 179 -6.14 9.35 -8.80
CA VAL A 179 -7.10 10.10 -9.63
C VAL A 179 -6.43 10.99 -10.68
N GLU A 180 -5.12 11.26 -10.51
CA GLU A 180 -4.30 12.04 -11.42
C GLU A 180 -3.14 11.19 -11.96
N GLU A 181 -2.66 11.49 -13.18
CA GLU A 181 -1.59 10.73 -13.83
C GLU A 181 -0.29 10.71 -13.00
N ILE A 182 0.06 11.84 -12.39
CA ILE A 182 1.25 12.04 -11.55
C ILE A 182 0.81 12.32 -10.10
N GLY A 183 -0.24 11.61 -9.65
CA GLY A 183 -0.78 11.75 -8.30
C GLY A 183 -0.22 10.73 -7.31
N GLU A 184 -0.42 11.02 -6.02
CA GLU A 184 -0.20 10.05 -4.94
C GLU A 184 -1.22 8.91 -5.02
N GLN A 185 -0.80 7.70 -4.64
CA GLN A 185 -1.66 6.51 -4.71
C GLN A 185 -2.49 6.35 -3.45
N ASN A 186 -3.79 6.16 -3.63
CA ASN A 186 -4.67 5.62 -2.61
C ASN A 186 -4.56 4.09 -2.59
N ILE A 187 -4.54 3.51 -1.39
CA ILE A 187 -4.38 2.08 -1.16
C ILE A 187 -5.48 1.64 -0.19
N TYR A 188 -6.30 0.70 -0.65
CA TYR A 188 -7.36 0.09 0.16
C TYR A 188 -7.24 -1.42 0.09
N GLN A 189 -7.45 -2.09 1.21
CA GLN A 189 -7.67 -3.53 1.22
C GLN A 189 -9.14 -3.82 0.96
N ILE A 190 -9.42 -4.77 0.07
CA ILE A 190 -10.78 -5.22 -0.19
C ILE A 190 -11.14 -6.27 0.87
N THR A 191 -12.09 -5.94 1.73
CA THR A 191 -12.49 -6.78 2.87
C THR A 191 -13.73 -7.63 2.57
N GLU A 192 -14.62 -7.13 1.72
CA GLU A 192 -15.80 -7.84 1.26
C GLU A 192 -16.05 -7.53 -0.21
N PHE A 193 -16.52 -8.53 -0.95
CA PHE A 193 -16.82 -8.41 -2.37
C PHE A 193 -18.12 -9.14 -2.69
N THR A 194 -19.10 -8.40 -3.18
CA THR A 194 -20.42 -8.91 -3.59
C THR A 194 -20.77 -8.40 -5.00
N LYS A 195 -21.91 -8.82 -5.53
CA LYS A 195 -22.40 -8.33 -6.84
C LYS A 195 -22.74 -6.84 -6.87
N CYS A 196 -22.99 -6.22 -5.73
CA CYS A 196 -23.48 -4.84 -5.62
C CYS A 196 -22.54 -3.88 -4.91
N LYS A 197 -21.50 -4.40 -4.25
CA LYS A 197 -20.66 -3.65 -3.32
C LYS A 197 -19.30 -4.30 -3.19
N MET A 198 -18.28 -3.45 -3.11
CA MET A 198 -16.93 -3.78 -2.65
C MET A 198 -16.66 -2.97 -1.37
N GLU A 199 -16.42 -3.63 -0.24
CA GLU A 199 -16.00 -2.94 0.99
C GLU A 199 -14.48 -2.76 1.01
N LEU A 200 -14.05 -1.62 1.55
CA LEU A 200 -12.69 -1.14 1.52
C LEU A 200 -12.23 -0.75 2.93
N GLU A 201 -11.12 -1.33 3.37
CA GLU A 201 -10.38 -0.88 4.53
C GLU A 201 -9.25 0.05 4.11
N LEU A 202 -9.27 1.26 4.65
CA LEU A 202 -8.31 2.31 4.33
C LEU A 202 -6.91 1.99 4.87
N MET A 203 -5.94 1.90 3.96
CA MET A 203 -4.51 1.88 4.31
C MET A 203 -3.89 3.26 4.13
N GLN A 204 -4.14 3.86 2.95
CA GLN A 204 -3.60 5.16 2.56
C GLN A 204 -4.57 5.90 1.65
N GLU A 205 -4.75 7.18 1.91
CA GLU A 205 -5.62 8.04 1.13
C GLU A 205 -5.02 9.45 1.03
N TYR A 206 -5.11 9.99 -0.17
CA TYR A 206 -4.57 11.26 -0.62
C TYR A 206 -5.51 11.92 -1.62
N GLY A 207 -5.39 13.24 -1.74
CA GLY A 207 -6.23 14.06 -2.59
C GLY A 207 -7.44 14.60 -1.83
N GLU A 208 -7.85 15.82 -2.17
CA GLU A 208 -8.94 16.53 -1.49
C GLU A 208 -10.32 15.92 -1.78
N TRP A 209 -10.43 15.17 -2.88
CA TRP A 209 -11.67 14.62 -3.41
C TRP A 209 -12.05 13.27 -2.80
N ILE A 210 -11.09 12.58 -2.19
CA ILE A 210 -11.27 11.26 -1.60
C ILE A 210 -10.98 11.37 -0.10
N ASN A 211 -12.00 11.11 0.70
CA ASN A 211 -11.91 11.17 2.14
C ASN A 211 -12.79 10.07 2.75
N ASN A 212 -12.18 9.19 3.54
CA ASN A 212 -12.80 8.05 4.21
C ASN A 212 -13.61 7.16 3.26
N LEU A 213 -13.06 6.83 2.08
CA LEU A 213 -13.68 5.86 1.20
C LEU A 213 -13.71 4.48 1.88
N THR A 214 -14.92 3.98 2.14
CA THR A 214 -15.14 2.70 2.84
C THR A 214 -15.78 1.65 1.94
N GLU A 215 -16.31 2.03 0.79
CA GLU A 215 -16.95 1.10 -0.15
C GLU A 215 -17.11 1.70 -1.55
N LEU A 216 -17.20 0.82 -2.54
CA LEU A 216 -17.67 1.13 -3.89
C LEU A 216 -19.00 0.40 -4.13
N LYS A 217 -20.08 1.16 -4.33
CA LYS A 217 -21.45 0.64 -4.51
C LYS A 217 -21.92 0.79 -5.95
N THR A 218 -22.52 -0.26 -6.50
CA THR A 218 -23.06 -0.30 -7.87
C THR A 218 -24.59 -0.37 -7.91
N CYS A 219 -25.22 -0.85 -6.84
CA CYS A 219 -26.68 -0.94 -6.71
C CYS A 219 -27.21 0.25 -5.89
N LEU A 220 -28.35 0.80 -6.33
CA LEU A 220 -29.07 1.87 -5.62
C LEU A 220 -29.64 1.40 -4.29
#